data_AF-A0A4U8YZ36-F1
#
_entry.id   AF-A0A4U8YZ36-F1
#
_cell.length_a   1.000
_cell.length_b   1.000
_cell.length_c   1.000
_cell.angle_alpha   90.00
_cell.angle_beta   90.00
_cell.angle_gamma   90.00
#
_symmetry.space_group_name_H-M   'P 1'
#
loop_
_entity.id
_entity.type
_entity.pdbx_description
1 polymer ?
#
loop_
_entity_poly.entity_id
_entity_poly.type
_entity_poly.pdbx_seq_one_letter_code
_entity_poly.pdbx_strand_id
1 'polypeptide(L)'
;MARRCKGSDALEYRNAAHLVRRANRHALFDKIRELYNAGKTVSAIAREVGFGRKSVDRWVRLLILPARNSMMRKTQSTPAYHEAFLLRRWAEGMTNGRRLFAEMLQRGYAGSYSRVGRLLAPGRAVAIPPKLRKSGPPLCLHAAKIPVPVLERGAF
;
A
#
# COMPACT_ATOMS: atom_id res chain seq x y z
N MET A 1 -9.63 -17.44 28.20
CA MET A 1 -8.73 -16.29 27.93
C MET A 1 -8.78 -15.93 26.45
N ALA A 2 -9.25 -14.73 26.11
CA ALA A 2 -9.50 -14.31 24.72
C ALA A 2 -8.18 -14.04 23.97
N ARG A 3 -8.00 -14.69 22.81
CA ARG A 3 -6.85 -14.50 21.92
C ARG A 3 -6.94 -13.12 21.28
N ARG A 4 -5.99 -12.22 21.59
CA ARG A 4 -5.88 -10.89 20.99
C ARG A 4 -5.46 -11.01 19.51
N CYS A 5 -6.40 -10.79 18.60
CA CYS A 5 -6.17 -10.83 17.15
C CYS A 5 -5.30 -9.63 16.71
N LYS A 6 -4.00 -9.82 16.50
CA LYS A 6 -3.02 -8.79 16.04
C LYS A 6 -3.24 -8.27 14.59
N GLY A 7 -4.44 -8.41 14.02
CA GLY A 7 -4.79 -7.99 12.66
C GLY A 7 -5.82 -6.87 12.58
N SER A 8 -6.68 -6.71 13.60
CA SER A 8 -7.71 -5.66 13.68
C SER A 8 -7.09 -4.27 13.78
N ASP A 9 -6.12 -4.11 14.68
CA ASP A 9 -5.59 -2.80 15.10
C ASP A 9 -4.93 -2.03 13.94
N ALA A 10 -4.26 -2.74 13.03
CA ALA A 10 -3.58 -2.13 11.87
C ALA A 10 -4.55 -1.74 10.74
N LEU A 11 -5.65 -2.47 10.56
CA LEU A 11 -6.71 -2.12 9.62
C LEU A 11 -7.54 -0.96 10.16
N GLU A 12 -7.86 -1.01 11.45
CA GLU A 12 -8.55 0.06 12.18
C GLU A 12 -7.76 1.37 12.12
N TYR A 13 -6.44 1.34 12.34
CA TYR A 13 -5.59 2.53 12.21
C TYR A 13 -5.56 3.08 10.77
N ARG A 14 -5.49 2.21 9.75
CA ARG A 14 -5.57 2.65 8.35
C ARG A 14 -6.92 3.29 8.06
N ASN A 15 -8.01 2.68 8.52
CA ASN A 15 -9.36 3.22 8.37
C ASN A 15 -9.47 4.57 9.09
N ALA A 16 -8.96 4.70 10.31
CA ALA A 16 -8.91 5.96 11.04
C ALA A 16 -8.14 7.04 10.28
N ALA A 17 -6.95 6.74 9.76
CA ALA A 17 -6.18 7.68 8.93
C ALA A 17 -6.90 8.05 7.61
N HIS A 18 -7.72 7.15 7.06
CA HIS A 18 -8.59 7.46 5.92
C HIS A 18 -9.74 8.39 6.30
N LEU A 19 -10.38 8.16 7.47
CA LEU A 19 -11.46 8.99 7.99
C LEU A 19 -10.96 10.40 8.33
N VAL A 20 -9.81 10.53 9.01
CA VAL A 20 -9.19 11.84 9.32
C VAL A 20 -8.90 12.62 8.05
N ARG A 21 -8.30 11.97 7.03
CA ARG A 21 -8.05 12.62 5.74
C ARG A 21 -9.33 13.01 5.00
N ARG A 22 -10.43 12.28 5.20
CA ARG A 22 -11.74 12.62 4.64
C ARG A 22 -12.30 13.85 5.37
N ALA A 23 -12.34 13.83 6.70
CA ALA A 23 -12.81 14.94 7.52
C ALA A 23 -12.05 16.25 7.23
N ASN A 24 -10.71 16.20 7.18
CA ASN A 24 -9.90 17.38 6.85
C ASN A 24 -10.21 17.96 5.47
N ARG A 25 -10.53 17.11 4.49
CA ARG A 25 -10.91 17.58 3.15
C ARG A 25 -12.29 18.24 3.13
N HIS A 26 -13.24 17.72 3.92
CA HIS A 26 -14.55 18.34 4.08
C HIS A 26 -14.41 19.71 4.77
N ALA A 27 -13.71 19.78 5.90
CA ALA A 27 -13.47 21.06 6.59
C ALA A 27 -12.80 22.11 5.69
N LEU A 28 -11.85 21.69 4.85
CA LEU A 28 -11.21 22.57 3.86
C LEU A 28 -12.21 23.07 2.80
N PHE A 29 -13.10 22.21 2.33
CA PHE A 29 -14.13 22.56 1.35
C PHE A 29 -15.12 23.56 1.95
N ASP A 30 -15.58 23.32 3.18
CA ASP A 30 -16.49 24.21 3.90
C ASP A 30 -15.84 25.60 4.09
N LYS A 31 -14.58 25.66 4.52
CA LYS A 31 -13.81 26.91 4.64
C LYS A 31 -13.69 27.65 3.31
N ILE A 32 -13.40 26.94 2.20
CA ILE A 32 -13.34 27.56 0.86
C ILE A 32 -14.69 28.18 0.48
N ARG A 33 -15.78 27.48 0.80
CA ARG A 33 -17.15 27.92 0.52
C ARG A 33 -17.53 29.17 1.33
N GLU A 34 -17.22 29.18 2.63
CA GLU A 34 -17.42 30.33 3.51
C GLU A 34 -16.69 31.56 2.98
N LEU A 35 -15.40 31.42 2.63
CA LEU A 35 -14.60 32.52 2.11
C LEU A 35 -15.13 33.05 0.76
N TYR A 36 -15.63 32.15 -0.09
CA TYR A 36 -16.24 32.54 -1.36
C TYR A 36 -17.59 33.25 -1.17
N ASN A 37 -18.43 32.75 -0.27
CA ASN A 37 -19.70 33.40 0.09
C ASN A 37 -19.49 34.77 0.74
N ALA A 38 -18.38 34.96 1.45
CA ALA A 38 -17.93 36.27 1.95
C ALA A 38 -17.40 37.22 0.85
N GLY A 39 -17.45 36.82 -0.42
CA GLY A 39 -17.07 37.65 -1.57
C GLY A 39 -15.57 37.67 -1.88
N LYS A 40 -14.74 36.84 -1.25
CA LYS A 40 -13.30 36.80 -1.55
C LYS A 40 -13.06 36.21 -2.94
N THR A 41 -12.07 36.77 -3.64
CA THR A 41 -11.65 36.24 -4.95
C THR A 41 -10.97 34.88 -4.81
N VAL A 42 -11.08 34.04 -5.85
CA VAL A 42 -10.44 32.71 -5.89
C VAL A 42 -8.93 32.78 -5.61
N SER A 43 -8.25 33.83 -6.08
CA SER A 43 -6.81 34.03 -5.83
C SER A 43 -6.49 34.36 -4.37
N ALA A 44 -7.33 35.16 -3.71
CA ALA A 44 -7.17 35.45 -2.28
C ALA A 44 -7.42 34.19 -1.44
N ILE A 45 -8.49 33.45 -1.77
CA ILE A 45 -8.81 32.17 -1.12
C ILE A 45 -7.64 31.20 -1.27
N ALA A 46 -7.11 31.01 -2.48
CA ALA A 46 -5.96 30.13 -2.72
C ALA A 46 -4.73 30.44 -1.84
N ARG A 47 -4.43 31.73 -1.62
CA ARG A 47 -3.35 32.17 -0.72
C ARG A 47 -3.66 31.87 0.73
N GLU A 48 -4.90 32.04 1.16
CA GLU A 48 -5.33 31.82 2.54
C GLU A 48 -5.41 30.33 2.94
N VAL A 49 -5.87 29.47 2.02
CA VAL A 49 -5.98 28.01 2.28
C VAL A 49 -4.76 27.21 1.83
N GLY A 50 -3.80 27.84 1.16
CA GLY A 50 -2.58 27.17 0.67
C GLY A 50 -2.82 26.16 -0.45
N PHE A 51 -3.95 26.26 -1.15
CA PHE A 51 -4.33 25.36 -2.24
C PHE A 51 -4.14 26.01 -3.60
N GLY A 52 -3.85 25.20 -4.63
CA GLY A 52 -3.68 25.70 -5.99
C GLY A 52 -4.96 26.37 -6.51
N ARG A 53 -4.82 27.53 -7.16
CA ARG A 53 -5.94 28.31 -7.73
C ARG A 53 -6.93 27.47 -8.55
N LYS A 54 -6.43 26.55 -9.38
CA LYS A 54 -7.27 25.65 -10.20
C LYS A 54 -8.14 24.71 -9.36
N SER A 55 -7.64 24.26 -8.20
CA SER A 55 -8.40 23.42 -7.28
C SER A 55 -9.49 24.22 -6.58
N VAL A 56 -9.17 25.44 -6.13
CA VAL A 56 -10.14 26.34 -5.49
C VAL A 56 -11.24 26.73 -6.48
N ASP A 57 -10.90 27.13 -7.71
CA ASP A 57 -11.88 27.44 -8.76
C ASP A 57 -12.82 26.26 -9.04
N ARG A 58 -12.28 25.03 -9.15
CA ARG A 58 -13.09 23.83 -9.29
C ARG A 58 -14.01 23.62 -8.10
N TRP A 59 -13.52 23.80 -6.87
CA TRP A 59 -14.26 23.48 -5.65
C TRP A 59 -15.36 24.48 -5.35
N VAL A 60 -15.14 25.76 -5.63
CA VAL A 60 -16.16 26.81 -5.49
C VAL A 60 -17.39 26.52 -6.37
N ARG A 61 -17.18 25.98 -7.57
CA ARG A 61 -18.26 25.60 -8.50
C ARG A 61 -19.04 24.36 -8.05
N LEU A 62 -18.50 23.57 -7.13
CA LEU A 62 -19.16 22.35 -6.63
C LEU A 62 -20.01 22.69 -5.40
N LEU A 63 -21.30 22.34 -5.45
CA LEU A 63 -22.21 22.44 -4.31
C LEU A 63 -21.85 21.44 -3.20
N ILE A 64 -21.39 20.25 -3.61
CA ILE A 64 -21.05 19.14 -2.70
C ILE A 64 -19.71 18.57 -3.16
N LEU A 65 -18.80 18.29 -2.23
CA LEU A 65 -17.55 17.62 -2.51
C LEU A 65 -17.85 16.18 -2.99
N PRO A 66 -17.53 15.82 -4.25
CA PRO A 66 -17.79 14.47 -4.74
C PRO A 66 -17.02 13.45 -3.91
N ALA A 67 -17.65 12.32 -3.62
CA ALA A 67 -16.97 11.19 -3.00
C ALA A 67 -15.74 10.86 -3.86
N ARG A 68 -14.57 10.73 -3.21
CA ARG A 68 -13.35 10.38 -3.93
C ARG A 68 -13.60 9.07 -4.68
N ASN A 69 -13.43 9.10 -6.01
CA ASN A 69 -13.52 7.90 -6.82
C ASN A 69 -12.44 6.92 -6.34
N SER A 70 -12.82 5.96 -5.50
CA SER A 70 -11.95 4.88 -5.08
C SER A 70 -11.99 3.89 -6.21
N MET A 71 -10.87 3.74 -6.93
CA MET A 71 -10.78 2.71 -7.95
C MET A 71 -11.16 1.38 -7.31
N MET A 72 -12.27 0.79 -7.79
CA MET A 72 -12.81 -0.44 -7.27
C MET A 72 -11.68 -1.48 -7.30
N ARG A 73 -11.36 -2.07 -6.15
CA ARG A 73 -10.25 -3.04 -6.07
C ARG A 73 -10.63 -4.20 -6.98
N LYS A 74 -9.78 -4.55 -7.94
CA LYS A 74 -9.99 -5.74 -8.79
C LYS A 74 -10.09 -6.96 -7.88
N THR A 75 -11.29 -7.53 -7.78
CA THR A 75 -11.60 -8.67 -6.89
C THR A 75 -10.65 -9.84 -7.15
N GLN A 76 -10.33 -10.09 -8.42
CA GLN A 76 -9.44 -11.17 -8.87
C GLN A 76 -7.97 -11.00 -8.47
N SER A 77 -7.47 -9.77 -8.25
CA SER A 77 -6.08 -9.53 -7.85
C SER A 77 -5.90 -9.31 -6.34
N THR A 78 -6.99 -9.46 -5.57
CA THR A 78 -7.02 -9.21 -4.13
C THR A 78 -7.01 -10.55 -3.38
N PRO A 79 -5.89 -10.91 -2.71
CA PRO A 79 -5.80 -12.18 -1.98
C PRO A 79 -6.86 -12.39 -0.91
N ALA A 80 -7.37 -11.29 -0.32
CA ALA A 80 -8.40 -11.34 0.70
C ALA A 80 -9.71 -11.99 0.21
N TYR A 81 -10.00 -11.91 -1.09
CA TYR A 81 -11.17 -12.59 -1.67
C TYR A 81 -11.05 -14.12 -1.58
N HIS A 82 -9.81 -14.65 -1.56
CA HIS A 82 -9.52 -16.08 -1.44
C HIS A 82 -9.15 -16.48 -0.01
N GLU A 83 -9.35 -15.62 0.99
CA GLU A 83 -8.93 -15.88 2.37
C GLU A 83 -9.62 -17.11 2.97
N ALA A 84 -10.93 -17.27 2.77
CA ALA A 84 -11.67 -18.45 3.25
C ALA A 84 -11.11 -19.76 2.68
N PHE A 85 -10.70 -19.74 1.40
CA PHE A 85 -10.07 -20.89 0.76
C PHE A 85 -8.68 -21.18 1.33
N LEU A 86 -7.88 -20.14 1.52
CA LEU A 86 -6.55 -20.28 2.11
C LEU A 86 -6.61 -20.80 3.55
N LEU A 87 -7.55 -20.31 4.36
CA LEU A 87 -7.75 -20.78 5.74
C LEU A 87 -8.17 -22.25 5.78
N ARG A 88 -9.09 -22.67 4.91
CA ARG A 88 -9.49 -24.08 4.79
C ARG A 88 -8.30 -24.98 4.44
N ARG A 89 -7.53 -24.63 3.39
CA ARG A 89 -6.34 -25.40 3.00
C ARG A 89 -5.26 -25.41 4.08
N TRP A 90 -5.12 -24.30 4.81
CA TRP A 90 -4.19 -24.21 5.93
C TRP A 90 -4.58 -25.15 7.08
N ALA A 91 -5.88 -25.27 7.38
CA ALA A 91 -6.41 -26.20 8.37
C ALA A 91 -6.25 -27.68 7.94
N GLU A 92 -6.33 -27.95 6.63
CA GLU A 92 -6.03 -29.26 6.03
C GLU A 92 -4.51 -29.62 6.08
N GLY A 93 -3.65 -28.76 6.63
CA GLY A 93 -2.21 -29.01 6.79
C GLY A 93 -1.36 -28.63 5.57
N MET A 94 -1.97 -28.07 4.52
CA MET A 94 -1.25 -27.60 3.33
C MET A 94 -0.57 -26.25 3.61
N THR A 95 0.67 -26.31 4.09
CA THR A 95 1.49 -25.12 4.43
C THR A 95 2.37 -24.63 3.26
N ASN A 96 2.43 -25.37 2.16
CA ASN A 96 3.23 -25.02 0.98
C ASN A 96 2.60 -23.87 0.19
N GLY A 97 3.12 -22.65 0.39
CA GLY A 97 2.60 -21.46 -0.27
C GLY A 97 2.68 -21.47 -1.80
N ARG A 98 3.62 -22.19 -2.42
CA ARG A 98 3.68 -22.29 -3.88
C ARG A 98 2.52 -23.11 -4.44
N ARG A 99 2.14 -24.19 -3.74
CA ARG A 99 0.94 -24.99 -4.09
C ARG A 99 -0.35 -24.18 -3.89
N LEU A 100 -0.48 -23.49 -2.75
CA LEU A 100 -1.63 -22.61 -2.51
C LEU A 100 -1.76 -21.53 -3.58
N PHE A 101 -0.64 -20.95 -4.02
CA PHE A 101 -0.63 -19.96 -5.10
C PHE A 101 -1.04 -20.55 -6.45
N ALA A 102 -0.57 -21.75 -6.80
CA ALA A 102 -0.99 -22.43 -8.02
C ALA A 102 -2.50 -22.73 -8.03
N GLU A 103 -3.05 -23.19 -6.90
CA GLU A 103 -4.50 -23.38 -6.76
C GLU A 103 -5.28 -22.06 -6.83
N MET A 104 -4.73 -20.96 -6.29
CA MET A 104 -5.32 -19.64 -6.45
C MET A 104 -5.36 -19.20 -7.92
N LEU A 105 -4.27 -19.42 -8.68
CA LEU A 105 -4.22 -19.10 -10.11
C LEU A 105 -5.29 -19.88 -10.89
N GLN A 106 -5.45 -21.18 -10.61
CA GLN A 106 -6.49 -22.01 -11.24
C GLN A 106 -7.91 -21.52 -10.94
N ARG A 107 -8.12 -20.90 -9.78
CA ARG A 107 -9.41 -20.31 -9.38
C ARG A 107 -9.62 -18.88 -9.88
N GLY A 108 -8.76 -18.40 -10.79
CA GLY A 108 -8.87 -17.08 -11.40
C GLY A 108 -8.22 -15.94 -10.61
N TYR A 109 -7.28 -16.25 -9.71
CA TYR A 109 -6.46 -15.22 -9.08
C TYR A 109 -5.51 -14.59 -10.11
N ALA A 110 -5.58 -13.27 -10.26
CA ALA A 110 -4.77 -12.49 -11.21
C ALA A 110 -3.74 -11.59 -10.49
N GLY A 111 -3.34 -11.95 -9.27
CA GLY A 111 -2.37 -11.18 -8.49
C GLY A 111 -1.02 -11.88 -8.33
N SER A 112 -0.08 -11.22 -7.65
CA SER A 112 1.28 -11.75 -7.48
C SER A 112 1.43 -12.67 -6.27
N TYR A 113 2.40 -13.58 -6.35
CA TYR A 113 2.79 -14.48 -5.25
C TYR A 113 3.21 -13.70 -4.00
N SER A 114 3.96 -12.62 -4.14
CA SER A 114 4.42 -11.80 -3.01
C SER A 114 3.27 -11.29 -2.13
N ARG A 115 2.11 -11.00 -2.74
CA ARG A 115 0.92 -10.54 -2.01
C ARG A 115 0.26 -11.66 -1.21
N VAL A 116 0.22 -12.88 -1.77
CA VAL A 116 -0.22 -14.10 -1.07
C VAL A 116 0.76 -14.47 0.04
N GLY A 117 2.06 -14.40 -0.22
CA GLY A 117 3.10 -14.65 0.77
C GLY A 117 3.02 -13.71 1.97
N ARG A 118 2.73 -12.41 1.74
CA ARG A 118 2.48 -11.44 2.81
C ARG A 118 1.24 -11.77 3.62
N LEU A 119 0.17 -12.25 2.98
CA LEU A 119 -1.06 -12.67 3.67
C LEU A 119 -0.83 -13.92 4.53
N LEU A 120 -0.02 -14.87 4.04
CA LEU A 120 0.30 -16.12 4.75
C LEU A 120 1.42 -15.97 5.80
N ALA A 121 2.16 -14.86 5.78
CA ALA A 121 3.31 -14.63 6.66
C ALA A 121 2.97 -14.70 8.16
N PRO A 122 1.84 -14.14 8.66
CA PRO A 122 1.45 -14.28 10.05
C PRO A 122 1.20 -15.73 10.46
N GLY A 123 0.56 -16.54 9.61
CA GLY A 123 0.29 -17.96 9.87
C GLY A 123 1.56 -18.82 9.91
N ARG A 124 2.58 -18.48 9.11
CA ARG A 124 3.90 -19.14 9.15
C ARG A 124 4.69 -18.81 10.43
N ALA A 125 4.55 -17.59 10.95
CA ALA A 125 5.23 -17.19 12.18
C ALA A 125 4.73 -17.97 13.41
N VAL A 126 3.49 -18.48 13.37
CA VAL A 126 2.91 -19.30 14.44
C VAL A 126 3.32 -20.78 14.32
N ALA A 127 3.58 -21.28 13.10
CA ALA A 127 3.88 -22.68 12.84
C ALA A 127 5.39 -23.03 12.78
N ILE A 128 6.29 -22.03 12.75
CA ILE A 128 7.74 -22.24 12.59
C ILE A 128 8.46 -21.83 13.88
N PRO A 129 9.08 -22.75 14.65
CA PRO A 129 10.03 -22.35 15.69
C PRO A 129 11.21 -21.62 15.02
N PRO A 130 11.70 -20.51 15.59
CA PRO A 130 12.67 -19.62 14.94
C PRO A 130 14.04 -20.30 14.85
N LYS A 131 14.26 -21.11 13.81
CA LYS A 131 15.55 -21.70 13.50
C LYS A 131 15.92 -21.32 12.05
N LEU A 132 16.96 -20.49 11.96
CA LEU A 132 17.76 -20.14 10.79
C LEU A 132 17.08 -19.30 9.68
N ARG A 133 16.74 -18.06 10.01
CA ARG A 133 16.89 -16.98 9.01
C ARG A 133 18.39 -16.79 8.81
N LYS A 134 18.95 -17.32 7.72
CA LYS A 134 20.27 -16.86 7.27
C LYS A 134 20.13 -15.39 6.90
N SER A 135 20.55 -14.51 7.80
CA SER A 135 20.87 -13.12 7.48
C SER A 135 22.07 -13.14 6.55
N GLY A 136 21.81 -13.17 5.23
CA GLY A 136 22.82 -12.70 4.29
C GLY A 136 22.94 -11.19 4.49
N PRO A 137 24.15 -10.64 4.71
CA PRO A 137 24.32 -9.18 4.76
C PRO A 137 23.91 -8.58 3.40
N PRO A 138 23.44 -7.32 3.36
CA PRO A 138 23.14 -6.67 2.09
C PRO A 138 24.48 -6.42 1.38
N LEU A 139 24.75 -7.15 0.30
CA LEU A 139 25.84 -6.78 -0.60
C LEU A 139 25.37 -5.59 -1.44
N CYS A 140 25.52 -4.41 -0.86
CA CYS A 140 25.67 -3.16 -1.57
C CYS A 140 27.09 -3.16 -2.16
N LEU A 141 27.29 -3.55 -3.41
CA LEU A 141 28.51 -3.22 -4.14
C LEU A 141 28.13 -2.24 -5.24
N HIS A 142 28.40 -0.97 -4.92
CA HIS A 142 28.47 0.10 -5.89
C HIS A 142 29.40 -0.32 -7.03
N ALA A 143 28.97 0.02 -8.24
CA ALA A 143 29.81 0.04 -9.42
C ALA A 143 31.05 0.91 -9.15
N ALA A 144 32.19 0.27 -8.98
CA ALA A 144 33.50 0.90 -9.06
C ALA A 144 34.18 0.37 -10.32
N LYS A 145 34.40 1.30 -11.27
CA LYS A 145 35.15 1.15 -12.52
C LYS A 145 36.32 0.18 -12.37
N ILE A 146 36.41 -0.75 -13.32
CA ILE A 146 37.63 -1.49 -13.64
C ILE A 146 38.65 -0.48 -14.21
N PRO A 147 39.81 -0.23 -13.59
CA PRO A 147 40.94 0.32 -14.32
C PRO A 147 41.64 -0.83 -15.04
N VAL A 148 41.62 -0.78 -16.37
CA VAL A 148 42.46 -1.62 -17.23
C VAL A 148 43.94 -1.23 -17.02
N PRO A 149 44.83 -2.15 -16.62
CA PRO A 149 46.26 -1.89 -16.66
C PRO A 149 46.75 -2.00 -18.12
N VAL A 150 47.33 -0.91 -18.62
CA VAL A 150 48.15 -0.90 -19.85
C VAL A 150 49.37 -1.79 -19.62
N LEU A 151 49.57 -2.72 -20.55
CA LEU A 151 50.66 -3.68 -20.58
C LEU A 151 51.91 -3.02 -21.19
N GLU A 152 52.74 -2.40 -20.36
CA GLU A 152 54.11 -2.01 -20.75
C GLU A 152 55.00 -3.26 -20.71
N ARG A 153 55.20 -3.88 -21.88
CA ARG A 153 56.23 -4.91 -22.08
C ARG A 153 57.56 -4.24 -22.35
N GLY A 154 58.43 -4.20 -21.36
CA GLY A 154 59.87 -4.06 -21.56
C GLY A 154 60.50 -5.45 -21.73
N ALA A 155 61.20 -5.67 -22.85
CA ALA A 155 62.15 -6.75 -23.03
C ALA A 155 63.25 -6.29 -24.01
N PHE A 156 64.47 -6.19 -23.47
CA PHE A 156 65.80 -6.16 -24.10
C PHE A 156 66.14 -5.11 -25.16
#